data_AF-A0A2J6XTZ1-F1
#
_entry.id   AF-A0A2J6XTZ1-F1
#
_cell.length_a   1.000
_cell.length_b   1.000
_cell.length_c   1.000
_cell.angle_alpha   90.00
_cell.angle_beta   90.00
_cell.angle_gamma   90.00
#
_symmetry.space_group_name_H-M   'P 1'
#
loop_
_entity.id
_entity.type
_entity.pdbx_description
1 polymer ?
#
loop_
_entity_poly.entity_id
_entity_poly.type
_entity_poly.pdbx_seq_one_letter_code
_entity_poly.pdbx_strand_id
1 'polypeptide(L)'
;MSIKIIPLDGVNCIGGNKFIVDDGHYSILLDFGQNFNEESKYLDEFLKPRSALGIKDLLYLSLIPPIKGLYRKDLDIFIDWSKFENHKLYKSSNVIGILLSHAHLDHTGYVTYINMEIPILTSLGTTYICKAMQDTGSDIEICYINEKMLENDVLKADNKNPYYRRRFIILEERKINDLRFWSISPAKKKEILGGELFFSREYELENFKIKAIPVDHSIPYACAFHIDISGLHILYTGDLRMHGLKAHLTKDFINYAKKIKPDILICEGTHPKSNRKTSEEDVYENVLRLIKNNNSLVIADFGPRNIERLISFLRVARETNRKLVLTLKDVYTLIALREIDEEIPDPTNDENIYLYRVPRARSDKKWEEIVYEKMPKDRIIDFKNIKENPEDYILCFSYYDFPNLIDINPSGGVYIYSSCEAFNEEMLIDHRKIENWIALFNFEIYGSLKDREDPYFHSSGHIIGEDLELLIEEVRPRFLIPVHTEPESKEFFERFDGFCKVVFLDKGDVFEI
;
A
#
# COMPACT_ATOMS: atom_id res chain seq x y z
N MET A 1 32.24 -6.70 13.15
CA MET A 1 31.49 -6.63 11.88
C MET A 1 30.84 -5.26 11.89
N SER A 2 30.98 -4.49 10.81
CA SER A 2 30.42 -3.13 10.74
C SER A 2 29.06 -3.24 10.05
N ILE A 3 28.02 -2.71 10.68
CA ILE A 3 26.66 -2.73 10.12
C ILE A 3 26.36 -1.35 9.56
N LYS A 4 25.87 -1.30 8.32
CA LYS A 4 25.60 -0.05 7.61
C LYS A 4 24.12 0.07 7.29
N ILE A 5 23.57 1.25 7.55
CA ILE A 5 22.22 1.65 7.14
C ILE A 5 22.35 2.77 6.11
N ILE A 6 21.74 2.56 4.93
CA ILE A 6 21.87 3.45 3.78
C ILE A 6 20.48 3.75 3.22
N PRO A 7 19.93 4.97 3.40
CA PRO A 7 18.72 5.38 2.72
C PRO A 7 19.00 5.54 1.21
N LEU A 8 18.25 4.80 0.39
CA LEU A 8 18.26 4.98 -1.06
C LEU A 8 17.24 6.03 -1.49
N ASP A 9 16.20 6.23 -0.69
CA ASP A 9 15.09 7.17 -0.87
C ASP A 9 14.26 7.20 0.43
N GLY A 10 13.15 7.96 0.49
CA GLY A 10 12.24 7.97 1.66
C GLY A 10 12.77 8.71 2.89
N VAL A 11 13.76 9.58 2.69
CA VAL A 11 14.29 10.51 3.72
C VAL A 11 14.07 11.94 3.26
N ASN A 12 13.68 12.82 4.20
CA ASN A 12 13.27 14.20 3.90
C ASN A 12 12.09 14.29 2.92
N CYS A 13 11.25 13.26 2.85
CA CYS A 13 10.02 13.22 2.06
C CYS A 13 9.05 12.18 2.65
N ILE A 14 7.76 12.33 2.35
CA ILE A 14 6.76 11.30 2.55
C ILE A 14 6.65 10.49 1.25
N GLY A 15 6.81 9.18 1.36
CA GLY A 15 6.74 8.23 0.26
C GLY A 15 8.09 7.73 -0.24
N GLY A 16 8.06 6.65 -1.02
CA GLY A 16 9.23 6.10 -1.69
C GLY A 16 10.21 5.36 -0.79
N ASN A 17 9.76 4.75 0.30
CA ASN A 17 10.61 4.08 1.29
C ASN A 17 11.51 3.00 0.65
N LYS A 18 12.83 3.18 0.79
CA LYS A 18 13.87 2.28 0.26
C LYS A 18 15.14 2.42 1.11
N PHE A 19 15.44 1.42 1.93
CA PHE A 19 16.64 1.43 2.79
C PHE A 19 17.44 0.14 2.62
N ILE A 20 18.75 0.24 2.71
CA ILE A 20 19.65 -0.91 2.79
C ILE A 20 20.14 -1.08 4.22
N VAL A 21 20.10 -2.32 4.72
CA VAL A 21 20.87 -2.76 5.88
C VAL A 21 21.92 -3.75 5.38
N ASP A 22 23.20 -3.46 5.60
CA ASP A 22 24.35 -4.19 5.03
C ASP A 22 25.30 -4.62 6.17
N ASP A 23 25.70 -5.89 6.19
CA ASP A 23 26.60 -6.47 7.21
C ASP A 23 28.09 -6.52 6.76
N GLY A 24 28.39 -5.94 5.60
CA GLY A 24 29.69 -5.96 4.93
C GLY A 24 29.85 -7.06 3.88
N HIS A 25 29.04 -8.12 3.93
CA HIS A 25 29.04 -9.21 2.95
C HIS A 25 27.74 -9.24 2.15
N TYR A 26 26.61 -9.20 2.86
CA TYR A 26 25.27 -9.28 2.35
C TYR A 26 24.46 -8.05 2.77
N SER A 27 23.39 -7.77 2.03
CA SER A 27 22.42 -6.75 2.43
C SER A 27 20.98 -7.21 2.28
N ILE A 28 20.10 -6.56 3.03
CA ILE A 28 18.65 -6.65 2.87
C ILE A 28 18.08 -5.28 2.55
N LEU A 29 17.01 -5.25 1.77
CA LEU A 29 16.23 -4.05 1.51
C LEU A 29 15.07 -3.95 2.50
N LEU A 30 14.81 -2.75 3.02
CA LEU A 30 13.59 -2.41 3.74
C LEU A 30 12.70 -1.63 2.78
N ASP A 31 11.61 -2.27 2.36
CA ASP A 31 10.69 -1.84 1.31
C ASP A 31 11.37 -1.51 -0.04
N PHE A 32 10.56 -1.28 -1.07
CA PHE A 32 11.04 -0.74 -2.33
C PHE A 32 9.96 0.06 -3.07
N GLY A 33 9.59 1.20 -2.48
CA GLY A 33 8.40 1.96 -2.86
C GLY A 33 8.56 2.96 -3.99
N GLN A 34 7.45 3.43 -4.54
CA GLN A 34 7.39 4.53 -5.51
C GLN A 34 7.43 5.88 -4.79
N ASN A 35 8.29 6.80 -5.24
CA ASN A 35 8.31 8.16 -4.72
C ASN A 35 7.46 9.06 -5.63
N PHE A 36 6.18 9.23 -5.29
CA PHE A 36 5.23 9.99 -6.11
C PHE A 36 5.66 11.44 -6.32
N ASN A 37 6.22 12.08 -5.30
CA ASN A 37 6.66 13.48 -5.38
C ASN A 37 7.89 13.68 -6.27
N GLU A 38 8.82 12.73 -6.29
CA GLU A 38 9.96 12.78 -7.23
C GLU A 38 9.51 12.42 -8.65
N GLU A 39 8.57 11.49 -8.81
CA GLU A 39 8.07 11.08 -10.11
C GLU A 39 7.29 12.21 -10.81
N SER A 40 6.43 12.90 -10.06
CA SER A 40 5.60 14.01 -10.57
C SER A 40 6.40 15.23 -11.04
N LYS A 41 7.71 15.31 -10.73
CA LYS A 41 8.60 16.35 -11.29
C LYS A 41 8.88 16.16 -12.77
N TYR A 42 8.73 14.94 -13.27
CA TYR A 42 9.13 14.55 -14.64
C TYR A 42 8.01 13.89 -15.44
N LEU A 43 7.08 13.22 -14.76
CA LEU A 43 6.10 12.31 -15.32
C LEU A 43 4.69 12.67 -14.84
N ASP A 44 3.67 12.23 -15.57
CA ASP A 44 2.26 12.44 -15.24
C ASP A 44 1.39 11.29 -15.79
N GLU A 45 0.05 11.42 -15.69
CA GLU A 45 -0.92 10.41 -16.15
C GLU A 45 -0.65 9.88 -17.58
N PHE A 46 -0.25 10.74 -18.51
CA PHE A 46 -0.04 10.40 -19.92
C PHE A 46 1.44 10.32 -20.31
N LEU A 47 2.34 10.88 -19.50
CA LEU A 47 3.78 10.80 -19.66
C LEU A 47 4.37 9.80 -18.65
N LYS A 48 4.36 8.52 -19.01
CA LYS A 48 4.93 7.42 -18.21
C LYS A 48 6.35 7.04 -18.64
N PRO A 49 7.13 6.35 -17.78
CA PRO A 49 8.41 5.77 -18.20
C PRO A 49 8.21 4.81 -19.37
N ARG A 50 9.13 4.82 -20.34
CA ARG A 50 9.02 3.96 -21.53
C ARG A 50 9.32 2.52 -21.15
N SER A 51 8.28 1.74 -20.87
CA SER A 51 8.38 0.31 -20.52
C SER A 51 9.10 -0.53 -21.59
N ALA A 52 9.05 -0.11 -22.85
CA ALA A 52 9.80 -0.65 -23.97
C ALA A 52 11.34 -0.57 -23.82
N LEU A 53 11.84 0.28 -22.93
CA LEU A 53 13.27 0.43 -22.61
C LEU A 53 13.62 -0.07 -21.20
N GLY A 54 12.73 -0.83 -20.58
CA GLY A 54 12.94 -1.43 -19.26
C GLY A 54 13.09 -0.38 -18.17
N ILE A 55 14.17 -0.47 -17.38
CA ILE A 55 14.41 0.44 -16.25
C ILE A 55 15.17 1.72 -16.62
N LYS A 56 15.45 1.95 -17.91
CA LYS A 56 16.33 3.04 -18.36
C LYS A 56 15.87 4.42 -17.89
N ASP A 57 14.60 4.75 -18.12
CA ASP A 57 14.09 6.07 -17.78
C ASP A 57 14.11 6.27 -16.26
N LEU A 58 13.77 5.25 -15.47
CA LEU A 58 13.78 5.30 -14.00
C LEU A 58 15.18 5.55 -13.43
N LEU A 59 16.21 4.90 -13.97
CA LEU A 59 17.60 5.10 -13.56
C LEU A 59 18.11 6.49 -13.92
N TYR A 60 17.83 6.96 -15.14
CA TYR A 60 18.31 8.26 -15.61
C TYR A 60 17.59 9.44 -14.94
N LEU A 61 16.33 9.24 -14.52
CA LEU A 61 15.57 10.20 -13.70
C LEU A 61 15.87 10.06 -12.21
N SER A 62 16.78 9.17 -11.80
CA SER A 62 17.14 8.92 -10.39
C SER A 62 15.98 8.49 -9.48
N LEU A 63 14.91 7.94 -10.06
CA LEU A 63 13.75 7.38 -9.37
C LEU A 63 14.06 6.03 -8.71
N ILE A 64 15.01 5.29 -9.28
CA ILE A 64 15.58 4.07 -8.68
C ILE A 64 17.10 4.18 -8.57
N PRO A 65 17.72 3.61 -7.53
CA PRO A 65 19.16 3.72 -7.29
C PRO A 65 19.98 2.87 -8.29
N PRO A 66 21.16 3.33 -8.76
CA PRO A 66 21.96 2.58 -9.73
C PRO A 66 22.74 1.42 -9.08
N ILE A 67 22.04 0.38 -8.61
CA ILE A 67 22.64 -0.81 -8.01
C ILE A 67 22.68 -1.93 -9.05
N LYS A 68 23.87 -2.19 -9.59
CA LYS A 68 24.06 -3.18 -10.66
C LYS A 68 23.77 -4.59 -10.17
N GLY A 69 22.90 -5.31 -10.88
CA GLY A 69 22.49 -6.66 -10.51
C GLY A 69 21.32 -6.75 -9.52
N LEU A 70 20.79 -5.62 -9.04
CA LEU A 70 19.59 -5.60 -8.19
C LEU A 70 18.31 -5.85 -9.01
N TYR A 71 18.29 -5.38 -10.25
CA TYR A 71 17.10 -5.38 -11.10
C TYR A 71 17.00 -6.64 -11.95
N ARG A 72 15.79 -6.90 -12.47
CA ARG A 72 15.55 -8.03 -13.37
C ARG A 72 16.38 -7.91 -14.64
N LYS A 73 17.00 -9.03 -15.03
CA LYS A 73 17.88 -9.11 -16.21
C LYS A 73 17.15 -8.77 -17.52
N ASP A 74 15.85 -9.07 -17.60
CA ASP A 74 15.03 -8.76 -18.78
C ASP A 74 14.72 -7.26 -18.94
N LEU A 75 14.93 -6.45 -17.91
CA LEU A 75 14.69 -4.99 -17.94
C LEU A 75 15.97 -4.15 -18.01
N ASP A 76 17.13 -4.76 -17.78
CA ASP A 76 18.45 -4.10 -17.71
C ASP A 76 19.20 -4.06 -19.07
N ILE A 77 18.56 -4.52 -20.15
CA ILE A 77 19.22 -4.73 -21.45
C ILE A 77 19.81 -3.44 -22.06
N PHE A 78 19.17 -2.30 -21.83
CA PHE A 78 19.54 -1.02 -22.46
C PHE A 78 20.38 -0.10 -21.56
N ILE A 79 20.88 -0.62 -20.43
CA ILE A 79 21.59 0.18 -19.45
C ILE A 79 23.08 0.15 -19.71
N ASP A 80 23.64 1.33 -19.96
CA ASP A 80 25.07 1.55 -19.93
C ASP A 80 25.49 1.90 -18.50
N TRP A 81 25.87 0.88 -17.73
CA TRP A 81 26.24 1.00 -16.32
C TRP A 81 27.48 1.89 -16.10
N SER A 82 28.34 2.08 -17.11
CA SER A 82 29.54 2.92 -16.99
C SER A 82 29.20 4.38 -16.68
N LYS A 83 28.02 4.85 -17.10
CA LYS A 83 27.54 6.21 -16.83
C LYS A 83 27.23 6.49 -15.37
N PHE A 84 27.02 5.45 -14.57
CA PHE A 84 26.70 5.57 -13.17
C PHE A 84 27.92 5.38 -12.26
N GLU A 85 29.11 5.10 -12.79
CA GLU A 85 30.32 4.83 -11.98
C GLU A 85 30.67 5.95 -10.98
N ASN A 86 30.33 7.19 -11.32
CA ASN A 86 30.54 8.37 -10.46
C ASN A 86 29.33 8.71 -9.56
N HIS A 87 28.23 7.95 -9.65
CA HIS A 87 27.03 8.20 -8.86
C HIS A 87 27.23 7.70 -7.42
N LYS A 88 26.87 8.52 -6.41
CA LYS A 88 27.07 8.22 -4.96
C LYS A 88 26.53 6.85 -4.53
N LEU A 89 25.39 6.45 -5.09
CA LEU A 89 24.72 5.16 -4.81
C LEU A 89 25.15 4.00 -5.72
N TYR A 90 26.09 4.19 -6.65
CA TYR A 90 26.48 3.13 -7.57
C TYR A 90 27.30 2.06 -6.86
N LYS A 91 26.77 0.83 -6.87
CA LYS A 91 27.45 -0.36 -6.34
C LYS A 91 26.93 -1.64 -7.02
N SER A 92 27.67 -2.72 -6.89
CA SER A 92 27.16 -4.06 -7.20
C SER A 92 26.20 -4.53 -6.11
N SER A 93 25.14 -5.22 -6.49
CA SER A 93 24.16 -5.78 -5.55
C SER A 93 24.76 -6.96 -4.79
N ASN A 94 24.67 -6.88 -3.47
CA ASN A 94 24.80 -8.00 -2.52
C ASN A 94 23.47 -8.24 -1.78
N VAL A 95 22.36 -7.74 -2.33
CA VAL A 95 21.03 -7.83 -1.72
C VAL A 95 20.52 -9.27 -1.83
N ILE A 96 20.15 -9.84 -0.69
CA ILE A 96 19.68 -11.24 -0.59
C ILE A 96 18.22 -11.37 -0.16
N GLY A 97 17.56 -10.28 0.22
CA GLY A 97 16.14 -10.28 0.58
C GLY A 97 15.54 -8.88 0.65
N ILE A 98 14.22 -8.81 0.57
CA ILE A 98 13.44 -7.59 0.76
C ILE A 98 12.48 -7.82 1.92
N LEU A 99 12.49 -6.94 2.91
CA LEU A 99 11.49 -6.89 3.96
C LEU A 99 10.41 -5.92 3.52
N LEU A 100 9.21 -6.43 3.24
CA LEU A 100 8.09 -5.63 2.75
C LEU A 100 7.07 -5.43 3.87
N SER A 101 6.95 -4.20 4.39
CA SER A 101 6.16 -3.90 5.58
C SER A 101 4.65 -4.03 5.32
N HIS A 102 4.18 -3.50 4.19
CA HIS A 102 2.77 -3.53 3.79
C HIS A 102 2.59 -3.22 2.29
N ALA A 103 1.34 -3.21 1.81
CA ALA A 103 1.01 -3.20 0.39
C ALA A 103 0.79 -1.80 -0.25
N HIS A 104 1.09 -0.69 0.43
CA HIS A 104 1.01 0.63 -0.22
C HIS A 104 2.11 0.81 -1.26
N LEU A 105 1.82 1.58 -2.31
CA LEU A 105 2.71 1.73 -3.45
C LEU A 105 3.99 2.49 -3.12
N ASP A 106 3.98 3.35 -2.12
CA ASP A 106 5.15 4.01 -1.58
C ASP A 106 6.04 3.10 -0.72
N HIS A 107 5.67 1.83 -0.58
CA HIS A 107 6.48 0.72 -0.05
C HIS A 107 6.71 -0.40 -1.08
N THR A 108 5.76 -0.64 -2.00
CA THR A 108 5.83 -1.78 -2.94
C THR A 108 6.02 -1.40 -4.41
N GLY A 109 5.81 -0.14 -4.78
CA GLY A 109 5.55 0.30 -6.15
C GLY A 109 6.68 -0.02 -7.14
N TYR A 110 7.94 -0.01 -6.69
CA TYR A 110 9.10 -0.31 -7.53
C TYR A 110 9.63 -1.75 -7.36
N VAL A 111 9.04 -2.56 -6.48
CA VAL A 111 9.39 -3.99 -6.32
C VAL A 111 9.28 -4.76 -7.65
N THR A 112 8.39 -4.31 -8.53
CA THR A 112 8.20 -4.81 -9.90
C THR A 112 9.51 -4.95 -10.71
N TYR A 113 10.50 -4.11 -10.42
CA TYR A 113 11.78 -4.06 -11.13
C TYR A 113 12.87 -4.93 -10.53
N ILE A 114 12.69 -5.40 -9.29
CA ILE A 114 13.71 -6.14 -8.55
C ILE A 114 13.86 -7.57 -9.09
N ASN A 115 15.09 -8.09 -9.13
CA ASN A 115 15.38 -9.46 -9.55
C ASN A 115 14.48 -10.47 -8.79
N MET A 116 13.94 -11.44 -9.53
CA MET A 116 13.03 -12.48 -9.02
C MET A 116 13.71 -13.51 -8.11
N GLU A 117 15.04 -13.62 -8.19
CA GLU A 117 15.84 -14.50 -7.33
C GLU A 117 15.89 -13.99 -5.87
N ILE A 118 15.65 -12.69 -5.67
CA ILE A 118 15.61 -12.06 -4.34
C ILE A 118 14.20 -12.29 -3.73
N PRO A 119 14.08 -13.06 -2.64
CA PRO A 119 12.80 -13.32 -2.00
C PRO A 119 12.27 -12.09 -1.27
N ILE A 120 10.95 -12.01 -1.13
CA ILE A 120 10.27 -11.03 -0.28
C ILE A 120 9.84 -11.70 1.02
N LEU A 121 10.19 -11.09 2.14
CA LEU A 121 9.76 -11.47 3.48
C LEU A 121 8.66 -10.49 3.93
N THR A 122 7.48 -11.00 4.26
CA THR A 122 6.30 -10.15 4.60
C THR A 122 5.19 -10.97 5.27
N SER A 123 4.05 -10.34 5.56
CA SER A 123 2.82 -10.99 6.03
C SER A 123 2.04 -11.64 4.88
N LEU A 124 1.26 -12.68 5.20
CA LEU A 124 0.42 -13.38 4.23
C LEU A 124 -0.60 -12.42 3.60
N GLY A 125 -1.22 -11.59 4.42
CA GLY A 125 -2.20 -10.63 3.94
C GLY A 125 -1.61 -9.59 2.98
N THR A 126 -0.40 -9.09 3.24
CA THR A 126 0.30 -8.20 2.30
C THR A 126 0.48 -8.88 0.93
N THR A 127 0.86 -10.16 0.88
CA THR A 127 0.99 -10.88 -0.40
C THR A 127 -0.32 -11.01 -1.16
N TYR A 128 -1.44 -11.25 -0.45
CA TYR A 128 -2.76 -11.37 -1.06
C TYR A 128 -3.27 -10.04 -1.60
N ILE A 129 -3.03 -8.94 -0.88
CA ILE A 129 -3.37 -7.59 -1.33
C ILE A 129 -2.52 -7.22 -2.55
N CYS A 130 -1.21 -7.43 -2.52
CA CYS A 130 -0.34 -7.18 -3.66
C CYS A 130 -0.78 -8.00 -4.89
N LYS A 131 -1.19 -9.26 -4.70
CA LYS A 131 -1.69 -10.09 -5.81
C LYS A 131 -3.01 -9.56 -6.34
N ALA A 132 -3.98 -9.21 -5.48
CA ALA A 132 -5.24 -8.63 -5.91
C ALA A 132 -5.04 -7.29 -6.65
N MET A 133 -4.11 -6.45 -6.17
CA MET A 133 -3.71 -5.21 -6.85
C MET A 133 -3.15 -5.49 -8.23
N GLN A 134 -2.26 -6.46 -8.34
CA GLN A 134 -1.62 -6.82 -9.59
C GLN A 134 -2.62 -7.47 -10.58
N ASP A 135 -3.47 -8.39 -10.12
CA ASP A 135 -4.49 -9.05 -10.94
C ASP A 135 -5.48 -8.04 -11.56
N THR A 136 -5.83 -6.99 -10.80
CA THR A 136 -6.80 -5.97 -11.20
C THR A 136 -6.18 -4.74 -11.89
N GLY A 137 -4.86 -4.56 -11.77
CA GLY A 137 -4.06 -3.50 -12.39
C GLY A 137 -3.47 -3.87 -13.75
N SER A 138 -2.66 -2.99 -14.33
CA SER A 138 -1.98 -3.22 -15.61
C SER A 138 -0.44 -3.14 -15.56
N ASP A 139 0.12 -2.38 -14.61
CA ASP A 139 1.53 -1.94 -14.70
C ASP A 139 2.41 -2.42 -13.52
N ILE A 140 1.88 -3.29 -12.65
CA ILE A 140 2.55 -3.75 -11.42
C ILE A 140 2.87 -5.25 -11.53
N GLU A 141 4.13 -5.66 -11.29
CA GLU A 141 4.58 -7.05 -11.34
C GLU A 141 5.28 -7.48 -10.02
N ILE A 142 4.57 -7.34 -8.88
CA ILE A 142 5.10 -7.64 -7.53
C ILE A 142 5.12 -9.16 -7.26
N CYS A 143 3.98 -9.82 -7.43
CA CYS A 143 3.76 -11.22 -7.02
C CYS A 143 4.15 -12.21 -8.10
N TYR A 144 3.97 -11.84 -9.36
CA TYR A 144 4.40 -12.61 -10.52
C TYR A 144 4.84 -11.67 -11.64
N ILE A 145 5.63 -12.15 -12.59
CA ILE A 145 6.07 -11.34 -13.72
C ILE A 145 5.60 -11.92 -15.04
N ASN A 146 5.44 -11.03 -16.01
CA ASN A 146 5.45 -11.36 -17.42
C ASN A 146 6.80 -10.94 -18.01
N GLU A 147 7.69 -11.92 -18.21
CA GLU A 147 9.03 -11.69 -18.75
C GLU A 147 8.98 -10.86 -20.03
N LYS A 148 9.96 -9.95 -20.16
CA LYS A 148 10.11 -9.14 -21.36
C LYS A 148 11.12 -9.79 -22.30
N MET A 149 10.79 -9.82 -23.58
CA MET A 149 11.68 -10.26 -24.65
C MET A 149 12.07 -9.08 -25.52
N LEU A 150 13.31 -9.09 -26.01
CA LEU A 150 13.80 -8.11 -26.97
C LEU A 150 13.28 -8.47 -28.38
N GLU A 151 12.53 -7.56 -28.98
CA GLU A 151 12.01 -7.70 -30.35
C GLU A 151 12.05 -6.34 -31.06
N ASN A 152 12.78 -6.24 -32.18
CA ASN A 152 12.96 -4.99 -32.94
C ASN A 152 13.44 -3.82 -32.06
N ASP A 153 14.52 -4.04 -31.29
CA ASP A 153 15.15 -3.04 -30.41
C ASP A 153 14.25 -2.45 -29.31
N VAL A 154 13.16 -3.14 -28.96
CA VAL A 154 12.29 -2.80 -27.82
C VAL A 154 11.93 -4.03 -27.01
N LEU A 155 11.68 -3.83 -25.72
CA LEU A 155 11.12 -4.85 -24.83
C LEU A 155 9.62 -5.01 -25.05
N LYS A 156 9.17 -6.25 -25.22
CA LYS A 156 7.76 -6.62 -25.28
C LYS A 156 7.46 -7.75 -24.30
N ALA A 157 6.26 -7.73 -23.73
CA ALA A 157 5.82 -8.77 -22.82
C ALA A 157 5.63 -10.12 -23.54
N ASP A 158 6.04 -11.20 -22.92
CA ASP A 158 5.89 -12.54 -23.48
C ASP A 158 4.46 -13.08 -23.33
N ASN A 159 3.74 -13.10 -24.45
CA ASN A 159 2.35 -13.58 -24.48
C ASN A 159 2.23 -15.11 -24.65
N LYS A 160 3.33 -15.83 -24.84
CA LYS A 160 3.32 -17.29 -25.08
C LYS A 160 3.60 -18.08 -23.82
N ASN A 161 4.59 -17.66 -23.03
CA ASN A 161 4.96 -18.36 -21.81
C ASN A 161 4.02 -18.02 -20.64
N PRO A 162 3.99 -18.84 -19.57
CA PRO A 162 3.25 -18.56 -18.34
C PRO A 162 3.72 -17.26 -17.65
N TYR A 163 2.99 -16.85 -16.61
CA TYR A 163 3.55 -15.93 -15.63
C TYR A 163 4.42 -16.70 -14.63
N TYR A 164 5.47 -16.06 -14.12
CA TYR A 164 6.36 -16.66 -13.11
C TYR A 164 6.20 -15.95 -11.77
N ARG A 165 5.82 -16.70 -10.71
CA ARG A 165 5.68 -16.16 -9.36
C ARG A 165 7.01 -15.89 -8.71
N ARG A 166 7.04 -14.80 -7.96
CA ARG A 166 8.13 -14.45 -7.04
C ARG A 166 8.05 -15.35 -5.81
N ARG A 167 9.21 -15.65 -5.24
CA ARG A 167 9.31 -16.35 -3.97
C ARG A 167 8.98 -15.40 -2.81
N PHE A 168 8.03 -15.82 -1.97
CA PHE A 168 7.70 -15.12 -0.73
C PHE A 168 7.99 -16.01 0.48
N ILE A 169 8.51 -15.40 1.53
CA ILE A 169 8.67 -15.97 2.86
C ILE A 169 7.67 -15.24 3.76
N ILE A 170 6.68 -15.97 4.24
CA ILE A 170 5.61 -15.49 5.09
C ILE A 170 6.07 -15.59 6.54
N LEU A 171 6.22 -14.43 7.19
CA LEU A 171 6.73 -14.31 8.55
C LEU A 171 5.61 -14.42 9.60
N GLU A 172 4.93 -15.55 9.61
CA GLU A 172 3.77 -15.82 10.49
C GLU A 172 3.81 -17.25 11.03
N GLU A 173 3.22 -17.45 12.22
CA GLU A 173 3.07 -18.80 12.80
C GLU A 173 2.00 -19.63 12.08
N ARG A 174 0.93 -18.97 11.61
CA ARG A 174 -0.24 -19.64 11.04
C ARG A 174 0.07 -20.10 9.62
N LYS A 175 0.09 -21.41 9.40
CA LYS A 175 0.14 -21.99 8.06
C LYS A 175 -1.28 -22.28 7.56
N ILE A 176 -1.57 -21.82 6.34
CA ILE A 176 -2.82 -22.11 5.62
C ILE A 176 -2.50 -23.13 4.53
N ASN A 177 -3.23 -24.25 4.53
CA ASN A 177 -2.93 -25.38 3.65
C ASN A 177 -3.57 -25.27 2.25
N ASP A 178 -4.67 -24.53 2.12
CA ASP A 178 -5.40 -24.36 0.85
C ASP A 178 -5.36 -22.90 0.40
N LEU A 179 -4.39 -22.58 -0.47
CA LEU A 179 -4.15 -21.23 -0.99
C LEU A 179 -4.59 -21.15 -2.46
N ARG A 180 -5.91 -21.28 -2.69
CA ARG A 180 -6.49 -21.33 -4.04
C ARG A 180 -6.30 -20.00 -4.76
N PHE A 181 -6.57 -18.88 -4.10
CA PHE A 181 -6.41 -17.56 -4.67
C PHE A 181 -4.97 -17.31 -5.15
N TRP A 182 -3.96 -17.72 -4.35
CA TRP A 182 -2.55 -17.59 -4.71
C TRP A 182 -2.18 -18.33 -6.01
N SER A 183 -2.90 -19.42 -6.31
CA SER A 183 -2.63 -20.28 -7.46
C SER A 183 -3.44 -19.93 -8.71
N ILE A 184 -4.47 -19.09 -8.57
CA ILE A 184 -5.33 -18.72 -9.68
C ILE A 184 -4.67 -17.64 -10.54
N SER A 185 -4.61 -17.92 -11.86
CA SER A 185 -4.27 -16.92 -12.86
C SER A 185 -5.42 -15.94 -13.11
N PRO A 186 -5.15 -14.62 -13.18
CA PRO A 186 -6.13 -13.60 -13.54
C PRO A 186 -6.36 -13.50 -15.06
N ALA A 187 -5.60 -14.24 -15.86
CA ALA A 187 -5.73 -14.29 -17.32
C ALA A 187 -6.40 -15.60 -17.79
N LYS A 188 -7.16 -15.53 -18.89
CA LYS A 188 -7.85 -16.71 -19.45
C LYS A 188 -6.92 -17.73 -20.08
N LYS A 189 -5.79 -17.28 -20.63
CA LYS A 189 -4.90 -18.08 -21.50
C LYS A 189 -3.50 -18.32 -20.94
N LYS A 190 -3.13 -17.69 -19.82
CA LYS A 190 -1.82 -17.85 -19.20
C LYS A 190 -1.98 -18.49 -17.84
N GLU A 191 -1.15 -19.47 -17.53
CA GLU A 191 -1.02 -20.04 -16.20
C GLU A 191 -0.04 -19.22 -15.36
N ILE A 192 0.02 -19.49 -14.06
CA ILE A 192 0.99 -18.93 -13.14
C ILE A 192 1.82 -20.10 -12.56
N LEU A 193 3.14 -20.06 -12.71
CA LEU A 193 4.06 -21.12 -12.27
C LEU A 193 5.05 -20.64 -11.20
N GLY A 194 5.64 -21.58 -10.46
CA GLY A 194 6.71 -21.31 -9.48
C GLY A 194 6.24 -20.58 -8.21
N GLY A 195 7.17 -20.06 -7.42
CA GLY A 195 6.93 -19.13 -6.31
C GLY A 195 5.92 -19.60 -5.25
N GLU A 196 6.24 -20.69 -4.57
CA GLU A 196 5.49 -21.13 -3.40
C GLU A 196 5.68 -20.19 -2.21
N LEU A 197 4.65 -20.09 -1.36
CA LEU A 197 4.73 -19.37 -0.09
C LEU A 197 5.43 -20.26 0.94
N PHE A 198 6.57 -19.79 1.46
CA PHE A 198 7.27 -20.47 2.55
C PHE A 198 6.89 -19.83 3.89
N PHE A 199 6.32 -20.59 4.80
CA PHE A 199 5.89 -20.08 6.11
C PHE A 199 6.97 -20.32 7.17
N SER A 200 7.30 -19.27 7.93
CA SER A 200 8.14 -19.37 9.11
C SER A 200 7.79 -18.26 10.09
N ARG A 201 7.83 -18.51 11.40
CA ARG A 201 7.64 -17.44 12.39
C ARG A 201 8.77 -16.42 12.38
N GLU A 202 9.99 -16.93 12.23
CA GLU A 202 11.25 -16.17 12.16
C GLU A 202 12.08 -16.82 11.06
N TYR A 203 12.86 -16.03 10.33
CA TYR A 203 13.65 -16.54 9.22
C TYR A 203 15.07 -16.03 9.30
N GLU A 204 16.03 -16.94 9.15
CA GLU A 204 17.45 -16.62 9.10
C GLU A 204 17.89 -16.57 7.64
N LEU A 205 18.27 -15.39 7.19
CA LEU A 205 18.75 -15.12 5.84
C LEU A 205 20.23 -14.77 5.96
N GLU A 206 21.10 -15.76 5.82
CA GLU A 206 22.52 -15.65 6.17
C GLU A 206 22.69 -15.12 7.60
N ASN A 207 23.31 -13.95 7.81
CA ASN A 207 23.52 -13.39 9.15
C ASN A 207 22.31 -12.59 9.69
N PHE A 208 21.23 -12.45 8.92
CA PHE A 208 20.07 -11.65 9.30
C PHE A 208 18.97 -12.55 9.89
N LYS A 209 18.74 -12.46 11.20
CA LYS A 209 17.59 -13.10 11.85
C LYS A 209 16.42 -12.14 11.87
N ILE A 210 15.37 -12.48 11.13
CA ILE A 210 14.27 -11.57 10.83
C ILE A 210 12.96 -12.09 11.41
N LYS A 211 12.21 -11.19 12.02
CA LYS A 211 10.86 -11.41 12.53
C LYS A 211 9.93 -10.26 12.12
N ALA A 212 8.76 -10.59 11.62
CA ALA A 212 7.69 -9.61 11.41
C ALA A 212 6.84 -9.50 12.68
N ILE A 213 6.44 -8.28 13.02
CA ILE A 213 5.58 -7.97 14.17
C ILE A 213 4.40 -7.16 13.62
N PRO A 214 3.16 -7.68 13.70
CA PRO A 214 1.99 -6.96 13.21
C PRO A 214 1.84 -5.59 13.87
N VAL A 215 1.44 -4.59 13.09
CA VAL A 215 1.11 -3.23 13.54
C VAL A 215 -0.23 -2.79 12.96
N ASP A 216 -0.86 -1.80 13.58
CA ASP A 216 -2.05 -1.13 13.04
C ASP A 216 -1.64 -0.14 11.95
N HIS A 217 -2.33 -0.15 10.81
CA HIS A 217 -2.19 0.82 9.70
C HIS A 217 -3.53 0.92 8.96
N SER A 218 -3.66 1.84 8.01
CA SER A 218 -4.85 1.99 7.16
C SER A 218 -5.07 0.83 6.18
N ILE A 219 -4.04 0.02 5.93
CA ILE A 219 -4.15 -1.24 5.18
C ILE A 219 -3.89 -2.42 6.14
N PRO A 220 -4.71 -3.49 6.09
CA PRO A 220 -4.55 -4.59 7.03
C PRO A 220 -3.25 -5.36 6.76
N TYR A 221 -2.80 -6.09 7.78
CA TYR A 221 -1.59 -6.93 7.76
C TYR A 221 -0.27 -6.19 7.59
N ALA A 222 -0.24 -4.89 7.88
CA ALA A 222 1.01 -4.16 8.03
C ALA A 222 1.86 -4.75 9.17
N CYS A 223 3.18 -4.72 9.00
CA CYS A 223 4.12 -5.21 9.99
C CYS A 223 5.37 -4.34 10.11
N ALA A 224 5.86 -4.24 11.34
CA ALA A 224 7.22 -3.81 11.65
C ALA A 224 8.16 -5.03 11.57
N PHE A 225 9.45 -4.79 11.39
CA PHE A 225 10.47 -5.84 11.38
C PHE A 225 11.44 -5.68 12.55
N HIS A 226 11.73 -6.80 13.19
CA HIS A 226 12.89 -6.95 14.06
C HIS A 226 13.97 -7.75 13.33
N ILE A 227 15.16 -7.16 13.25
CA ILE A 227 16.33 -7.71 12.57
C ILE A 227 17.46 -7.80 13.60
N ASP A 228 17.91 -9.01 13.89
CA ASP A 228 19.09 -9.28 14.72
C ASP A 228 20.25 -9.66 13.81
N ILE A 229 21.35 -8.91 13.92
CA ILE A 229 22.59 -9.13 13.20
C ILE A 229 23.71 -9.25 14.25
N SER A 230 24.15 -10.48 14.54
CA SER A 230 25.20 -10.75 15.52
C SER A 230 24.96 -10.11 16.91
N GLY A 231 23.71 -10.04 17.36
CA GLY A 231 23.32 -9.47 18.65
C GLY A 231 23.07 -7.96 18.62
N LEU A 232 23.20 -7.29 17.47
CA LEU A 232 22.73 -5.93 17.27
C LEU A 232 21.27 -5.95 16.82
N HIS A 233 20.41 -5.25 17.56
CA HIS A 233 18.96 -5.28 17.34
C HIS A 233 18.49 -4.02 16.59
N ILE A 234 17.98 -4.21 15.38
CA ILE A 234 17.37 -3.17 14.55
C ILE A 234 15.85 -3.39 14.51
N LEU A 235 15.09 -2.35 14.82
CA LEU A 235 13.66 -2.30 14.55
C LEU A 235 13.39 -1.34 13.40
N TYR A 236 12.63 -1.79 12.41
CA TYR A 236 12.05 -0.96 11.37
C TYR A 236 10.54 -0.96 11.53
N THR A 237 9.94 0.22 11.72
CA THR A 237 8.50 0.32 12.00
C THR A 237 7.63 -0.01 10.80
N GLY A 238 8.15 0.20 9.57
CA GLY A 238 7.26 0.47 8.43
C GLY A 238 6.38 1.68 8.76
N ASP A 239 5.17 1.67 8.24
CA ASP A 239 4.12 2.59 8.68
C ASP A 239 3.23 1.93 9.73
N LEU A 240 2.81 2.71 10.71
CA LEU A 240 1.95 2.31 11.79
C LEU A 240 1.11 3.49 12.31
N ARG A 241 0.03 3.16 13.01
CA ARG A 241 -0.77 4.11 13.82
C ARG A 241 -1.20 3.46 15.12
N MET A 242 -1.94 4.21 15.95
CA MET A 242 -2.45 3.75 17.25
C MET A 242 -3.94 4.10 17.48
N HIS A 243 -4.68 4.40 16.41
CA HIS A 243 -6.08 4.86 16.44
C HIS A 243 -6.98 4.18 15.40
N GLY A 244 -6.53 3.10 14.77
CA GLY A 244 -7.35 2.22 13.94
C GLY A 244 -8.09 1.14 14.73
N LEU A 245 -8.80 0.25 14.02
CA LEU A 245 -9.54 -0.85 14.65
C LEU A 245 -8.60 -1.86 15.33
N LYS A 246 -7.37 -2.01 14.82
CA LYS A 246 -6.36 -2.95 15.34
C LYS A 246 -5.24 -2.27 16.14
N ALA A 247 -5.49 -1.10 16.74
CA ALA A 247 -4.51 -0.34 17.55
C ALA A 247 -3.78 -1.13 18.65
N HIS A 248 -4.37 -2.24 19.13
CA HIS A 248 -3.71 -3.16 20.07
C HIS A 248 -2.44 -3.82 19.48
N LEU A 249 -2.37 -4.03 18.16
CA LEU A 249 -1.19 -4.61 17.50
C LEU A 249 0.04 -3.70 17.65
N THR A 250 -0.11 -2.40 17.42
CA THR A 250 0.99 -1.43 17.63
C THR A 250 1.38 -1.34 19.11
N LYS A 251 0.42 -1.46 20.04
CA LYS A 251 0.75 -1.54 21.48
C LYS A 251 1.56 -2.80 21.82
N ASP A 252 1.24 -3.94 21.20
CA ASP A 252 2.00 -5.17 21.36
C ASP A 252 3.41 -5.06 20.76
N PHE A 253 3.56 -4.38 19.62
CA PHE A 253 4.85 -4.02 19.05
C PHE A 253 5.68 -3.16 20.01
N ILE A 254 5.12 -2.11 20.61
CA ILE A 254 5.81 -1.27 21.61
C ILE A 254 6.24 -2.12 22.82
N ASN A 255 5.35 -2.98 23.33
CA ASN A 255 5.65 -3.88 24.44
C ASN A 255 6.77 -4.87 24.11
N TYR A 256 6.83 -5.35 22.86
CA TYR A 256 7.91 -6.21 22.36
C TYR A 256 9.23 -5.44 22.27
N ALA A 257 9.22 -4.27 21.63
CA ALA A 257 10.37 -3.40 21.45
C ALA A 257 11.01 -2.98 22.78
N LYS A 258 10.19 -2.62 23.78
CA LYS A 258 10.62 -2.31 25.16
C LYS A 258 11.39 -3.45 25.83
N LYS A 259 11.03 -4.71 25.54
CA LYS A 259 11.71 -5.89 26.11
C LYS A 259 13.07 -6.11 25.46
N ILE A 260 13.19 -5.84 24.17
CA ILE A 260 14.42 -6.05 23.39
C ILE A 260 15.42 -4.92 23.60
N LYS A 261 14.94 -3.69 23.80
CA LYS A 261 15.78 -2.48 23.91
C LYS A 261 16.69 -2.34 22.69
N PRO A 262 16.11 -2.01 21.52
CA PRO A 262 16.83 -2.04 20.26
C PRO A 262 18.01 -1.06 20.24
N ASP A 263 19.09 -1.45 19.56
CA ASP A 263 20.19 -0.55 19.27
C ASP A 263 19.74 0.55 18.30
N ILE A 264 18.95 0.17 17.29
CA ILE A 264 18.53 1.10 16.23
C ILE A 264 17.01 0.99 16.05
N LEU A 265 16.33 2.13 16.08
CA LEU A 265 14.94 2.25 15.66
C LEU A 265 14.88 3.12 14.41
N ILE A 266 14.55 2.52 13.28
CA ILE A 266 14.18 3.22 12.03
C ILE A 266 12.68 3.44 12.09
N CYS A 267 12.26 4.69 12.29
CA CYS A 267 10.88 5.04 12.65
C CYS A 267 10.25 5.97 11.62
N GLU A 268 9.02 5.68 11.20
CA GLU A 268 8.22 6.62 10.42
C GLU A 268 7.94 7.92 11.19
N GLY A 269 7.63 8.98 10.44
CA GLY A 269 7.42 10.32 10.97
C GLY A 269 6.56 11.18 10.05
N THR A 270 5.47 10.63 9.50
CA THR A 270 4.64 11.35 8.51
C THR A 270 3.90 12.54 9.13
N HIS A 271 3.34 12.38 10.34
CA HIS A 271 2.54 13.43 11.00
C HIS A 271 2.95 13.76 12.45
N PRO A 272 4.23 14.01 12.76
CA PRO A 272 4.71 14.24 14.12
C PRO A 272 4.19 15.54 14.73
N LYS A 273 3.73 16.50 13.92
CA LYS A 273 3.11 17.75 14.38
C LYS A 273 1.60 17.69 14.52
N SER A 274 0.96 16.60 14.08
CA SER A 274 -0.50 16.46 14.17
C SER A 274 -0.88 15.99 15.57
N ASN A 275 -1.78 16.75 16.21
CA ASN A 275 -2.46 16.37 17.46
C ASN A 275 -3.93 15.97 17.20
N ARG A 276 -4.34 15.86 15.93
CA ARG A 276 -5.73 15.55 15.56
C ARG A 276 -5.94 14.04 15.59
N LYS A 277 -6.63 13.56 16.62
CA LYS A 277 -6.99 12.15 16.78
C LYS A 277 -8.46 11.93 16.41
N THR A 278 -8.74 11.77 15.12
CA THR A 278 -10.00 11.16 14.69
C THR A 278 -9.76 9.65 14.57
N SER A 279 -10.43 8.84 15.39
CA SER A 279 -10.34 7.38 15.28
C SER A 279 -11.26 6.86 14.16
N GLU A 280 -11.03 5.62 13.70
CA GLU A 280 -11.97 4.98 12.76
C GLU A 280 -13.39 4.84 13.33
N GLU A 281 -13.55 4.73 14.65
CA GLU A 281 -14.87 4.66 15.29
C GLU A 281 -15.56 6.03 15.32
N ASP A 282 -14.80 7.13 15.50
CA ASP A 282 -15.36 8.48 15.39
C ASP A 282 -15.89 8.75 13.97
N VAL A 283 -15.13 8.33 12.95
CA VAL A 283 -15.57 8.42 11.55
C VAL A 283 -16.86 7.62 11.33
N TYR A 284 -16.92 6.39 11.84
CA TYR A 284 -18.13 5.56 11.76
C TYR A 284 -19.35 6.27 12.36
N GLU A 285 -19.23 6.82 13.57
CA GLU A 285 -20.32 7.53 14.26
C GLU A 285 -20.78 8.77 13.49
N ASN A 286 -19.85 9.55 12.95
CA ASN A 286 -20.15 10.75 12.17
C ASN A 286 -20.86 10.41 10.86
N VAL A 287 -20.37 9.41 10.13
CA VAL A 287 -20.99 8.90 8.89
C VAL A 287 -22.37 8.34 9.18
N LEU A 288 -22.54 7.56 10.25
CA LEU A 288 -23.82 6.97 10.63
C LEU A 288 -24.87 8.04 10.91
N ARG A 289 -24.52 9.09 11.68
CA ARG A 289 -25.42 10.21 11.97
C ARG A 289 -25.81 10.97 10.72
N LEU A 290 -24.86 11.20 9.81
CA LEU A 290 -25.12 11.86 8.55
C LEU A 290 -26.11 11.07 7.69
N ILE A 291 -25.87 9.77 7.52
CA ILE A 291 -26.69 8.91 6.66
C ILE A 291 -28.06 8.65 7.29
N LYS A 292 -28.19 8.51 8.61
CA LYS A 292 -29.50 8.38 9.28
C LYS A 292 -30.42 9.58 9.08
N ASN A 293 -29.85 10.78 8.92
CA ASN A 293 -30.60 12.01 8.73
C ASN A 293 -30.84 12.35 7.25
N ASN A 294 -30.41 11.50 6.31
CA ASN A 294 -30.52 11.76 4.89
C ASN A 294 -31.13 10.57 4.14
N ASN A 295 -32.14 10.83 3.31
CA ASN A 295 -32.83 9.82 2.48
C ASN A 295 -32.46 9.92 0.98
N SER A 296 -31.29 10.45 0.65
CA SER A 296 -30.80 10.50 -0.73
C SER A 296 -29.82 9.37 -1.05
N LEU A 297 -29.34 9.31 -2.30
CA LEU A 297 -28.16 8.53 -2.67
C LEU A 297 -26.96 8.97 -1.83
N VAL A 298 -26.13 8.01 -1.42
CA VAL A 298 -24.85 8.27 -0.75
C VAL A 298 -23.73 7.71 -1.61
N ILE A 299 -22.67 8.50 -1.79
CA ILE A 299 -21.40 8.06 -2.38
C ILE A 299 -20.34 8.15 -1.29
N ALA A 300 -19.67 7.04 -1.04
CA ALA A 300 -18.55 6.91 -0.13
C ALA A 300 -17.27 6.78 -0.96
N ASP A 301 -16.44 7.80 -0.94
CA ASP A 301 -15.12 7.79 -1.59
C ASP A 301 -14.06 7.59 -0.52
N PHE A 302 -13.47 6.40 -0.50
CA PHE A 302 -12.33 6.10 0.36
C PHE A 302 -11.21 5.50 -0.47
N GLY A 303 -9.99 5.71 0.00
CA GLY A 303 -8.78 5.29 -0.69
C GLY A 303 -8.91 3.82 -1.10
N PRO A 304 -8.56 3.47 -2.35
CA PRO A 304 -8.68 2.11 -2.81
C PRO A 304 -7.93 1.18 -1.86
N ARG A 305 -8.55 0.05 -1.51
CA ARG A 305 -7.99 -0.98 -0.60
C ARG A 305 -7.99 -0.60 0.88
N ASN A 306 -8.66 0.48 1.29
CA ASN A 306 -8.95 0.72 2.70
C ASN A 306 -10.08 -0.22 3.17
N ILE A 307 -9.70 -1.45 3.54
CA ILE A 307 -10.65 -2.48 3.95
C ILE A 307 -11.32 -2.13 5.28
N GLU A 308 -10.64 -1.45 6.20
CA GLU A 308 -11.25 -1.00 7.45
C GLU A 308 -12.38 0.00 7.19
N ARG A 309 -12.16 0.98 6.30
CA ARG A 309 -13.18 1.95 5.92
C ARG A 309 -14.36 1.28 5.21
N LEU A 310 -14.09 0.31 4.34
CA LEU A 310 -15.15 -0.52 3.73
C LEU A 310 -15.98 -1.23 4.80
N ILE A 311 -15.35 -1.84 5.81
CA ILE A 311 -16.04 -2.50 6.93
C ILE A 311 -16.88 -1.48 7.72
N SER A 312 -16.37 -0.27 7.97
CA SER A 312 -17.11 0.81 8.61
C SER A 312 -18.35 1.20 7.81
N PHE A 313 -18.24 1.39 6.48
CA PHE A 313 -19.40 1.68 5.63
C PHE A 313 -20.38 0.52 5.52
N LEU A 314 -19.92 -0.73 5.61
CA LEU A 314 -20.78 -1.91 5.68
C LEU A 314 -21.58 -1.95 6.99
N ARG A 315 -20.96 -1.61 8.12
CA ARG A 315 -21.67 -1.42 9.40
C ARG A 315 -22.74 -0.34 9.27
N VAL A 316 -22.42 0.79 8.64
CA VAL A 316 -23.40 1.87 8.42
C VAL A 316 -24.55 1.41 7.51
N ALA A 317 -24.25 0.68 6.43
CA ALA A 317 -25.26 0.14 5.53
C ALA A 317 -26.26 -0.76 6.27
N ARG A 318 -25.77 -1.67 7.12
CA ARG A 318 -26.60 -2.54 7.97
C ARG A 318 -27.51 -1.75 8.91
N GLU A 319 -26.94 -0.77 9.62
CA GLU A 319 -27.66 0.06 10.60
C GLU A 319 -28.67 1.03 9.98
N THR A 320 -28.53 1.32 8.68
CA THR A 320 -29.41 2.24 7.93
C THR A 320 -30.33 1.49 6.96
N ASN A 321 -30.29 0.15 6.96
CA ASN A 321 -31.01 -0.71 6.02
C ASN A 321 -30.75 -0.35 4.55
N ARG A 322 -29.52 0.07 4.25
CA ARG A 322 -29.03 0.38 2.91
C ARG A 322 -28.16 -0.77 2.39
N LYS A 323 -28.00 -0.79 1.08
CA LYS A 323 -27.20 -1.76 0.32
C LYS A 323 -25.86 -1.12 -0.01
N LEU A 324 -24.77 -1.71 0.46
CA LEU A 324 -23.42 -1.25 0.15
C LEU A 324 -23.00 -1.79 -1.22
N VAL A 325 -22.79 -0.89 -2.18
CA VAL A 325 -22.49 -1.25 -3.56
C VAL A 325 -21.00 -1.07 -3.82
N LEU A 326 -20.32 -2.18 -4.11
CA LEU A 326 -18.87 -2.27 -4.29
C LEU A 326 -18.50 -2.37 -5.77
N THR A 327 -17.26 -1.99 -6.09
CA THR A 327 -16.69 -2.22 -7.42
C THR A 327 -16.20 -3.67 -7.58
N LEU A 328 -15.93 -4.08 -8.83
CA LEU A 328 -15.30 -5.38 -9.12
C LEU A 328 -13.97 -5.57 -8.37
N LYS A 329 -13.18 -4.50 -8.20
CA LYS A 329 -11.86 -4.56 -7.56
C LYS A 329 -11.98 -4.77 -6.06
N ASP A 330 -12.95 -4.11 -5.42
CA ASP A 330 -13.20 -4.26 -3.98
C ASP A 330 -13.66 -5.68 -3.67
N VAL A 331 -14.64 -6.19 -4.44
CA VAL A 331 -15.15 -7.55 -4.26
C VAL A 331 -14.04 -8.59 -4.51
N TYR A 332 -13.19 -8.40 -5.53
CA TYR A 332 -12.06 -9.29 -5.79
C TYR A 332 -11.06 -9.31 -4.62
N THR A 333 -10.80 -8.14 -4.02
CA THR A 333 -9.92 -8.01 -2.86
C THR A 333 -10.53 -8.68 -1.62
N LEU A 334 -11.84 -8.53 -1.38
CA LEU A 334 -12.53 -9.22 -0.29
C LEU A 334 -12.51 -10.74 -0.48
N ILE A 335 -12.75 -11.24 -1.70
CA ILE A 335 -12.65 -12.68 -2.02
C ILE A 335 -11.24 -13.20 -1.70
N ALA A 336 -10.20 -12.44 -2.06
CA ALA A 336 -8.82 -12.80 -1.77
C ALA A 336 -8.59 -12.91 -0.26
N LEU A 337 -8.89 -11.83 0.47
CA LEU A 337 -8.61 -11.74 1.90
C LEU A 337 -9.47 -12.70 2.74
N ARG A 338 -10.71 -12.95 2.34
CA ARG A 338 -11.60 -13.91 3.00
C ARG A 338 -11.03 -15.33 3.02
N GLU A 339 -10.18 -15.70 2.06
CA GLU A 339 -9.52 -17.03 2.04
C GLU A 339 -8.55 -17.21 3.22
N ILE A 340 -7.97 -16.12 3.72
CA ILE A 340 -6.95 -16.15 4.77
C ILE A 340 -7.44 -15.63 6.12
N ASP A 341 -8.54 -14.87 6.13
CA ASP A 341 -9.06 -14.22 7.33
C ASP A 341 -10.60 -14.25 7.37
N GLU A 342 -11.12 -14.91 8.41
CA GLU A 342 -12.56 -15.08 8.63
C GLU A 342 -13.23 -13.82 9.24
N GLU A 343 -12.47 -12.81 9.65
CA GLU A 343 -13.01 -11.52 10.09
C GLU A 343 -13.40 -10.64 8.90
N ILE A 344 -12.81 -10.90 7.72
CA ILE A 344 -13.07 -10.12 6.51
C ILE A 344 -14.49 -10.46 6.01
N PRO A 345 -15.33 -9.45 5.69
CA PRO A 345 -16.68 -9.70 5.18
C PRO A 345 -16.67 -10.59 3.94
N ASP A 346 -17.57 -11.58 3.92
CA ASP A 346 -17.72 -12.46 2.78
C ASP A 346 -18.71 -11.85 1.77
N PRO A 347 -18.25 -11.31 0.63
CA PRO A 347 -19.15 -10.67 -0.34
C PRO A 347 -20.17 -11.67 -0.92
N THR A 348 -19.90 -12.97 -0.87
CA THR A 348 -20.79 -14.00 -1.43
C THR A 348 -21.93 -14.40 -0.49
N ASN A 349 -21.81 -14.11 0.81
CA ASN A 349 -22.80 -14.49 1.83
C ASN A 349 -23.43 -13.29 2.55
N ASP A 350 -22.74 -12.15 2.61
CA ASP A 350 -23.23 -10.96 3.30
C ASP A 350 -24.37 -10.27 2.54
N GLU A 351 -25.58 -10.22 3.10
CA GLU A 351 -26.77 -9.72 2.43
C GLU A 351 -26.75 -8.22 2.09
N ASN A 352 -25.91 -7.42 2.78
CA ASN A 352 -25.80 -5.98 2.53
C ASN A 352 -24.76 -5.63 1.47
N ILE A 353 -23.97 -6.59 0.98
CA ILE A 353 -22.95 -6.36 -0.06
C ILE A 353 -23.56 -6.59 -1.45
N TYR A 354 -23.43 -5.61 -2.32
CA TYR A 354 -23.87 -5.65 -3.71
C TYR A 354 -22.71 -5.33 -4.64
N LEU A 355 -22.72 -5.89 -5.83
CA LEU A 355 -21.73 -5.61 -6.88
C LEU A 355 -22.33 -4.66 -7.92
N TYR A 356 -21.62 -3.56 -8.19
CA TYR A 356 -21.95 -2.71 -9.34
C TYR A 356 -21.46 -3.34 -10.65
N ARG A 357 -22.39 -3.54 -11.59
CA ARG A 357 -22.10 -3.99 -12.95
C ARG A 357 -21.91 -2.79 -13.87
N VAL A 358 -20.66 -2.57 -14.27
CA VAL A 358 -20.31 -1.54 -15.26
C VAL A 358 -20.86 -1.94 -16.64
N PRO A 359 -21.56 -1.05 -17.36
CA PRO A 359 -22.08 -1.35 -18.69
C PRO A 359 -20.94 -1.49 -19.71
N ARG A 360 -20.58 -2.73 -20.08
CA ARG A 360 -19.52 -3.04 -21.05
C ARG A 360 -19.89 -4.23 -21.92
N ALA A 361 -19.45 -4.24 -23.18
CA ALA A 361 -19.81 -5.27 -24.15
C ALA A 361 -19.22 -6.66 -23.83
N ARG A 362 -17.99 -6.73 -23.30
CA ARG A 362 -17.34 -7.97 -22.85
C ARG A 362 -16.19 -7.66 -21.90
N SER A 363 -15.96 -8.55 -20.92
CA SER A 363 -14.71 -8.62 -20.19
C SER A 363 -13.79 -9.70 -20.75
N ASP A 364 -12.57 -9.31 -21.10
CA ASP A 364 -11.53 -10.23 -21.57
C ASP A 364 -10.64 -10.75 -20.42
N LYS A 365 -10.88 -10.30 -19.18
CA LYS A 365 -10.06 -10.65 -18.01
C LYS A 365 -10.75 -11.75 -17.18
N LYS A 366 -9.99 -12.78 -16.77
CA LYS A 366 -10.53 -13.92 -16.01
C LYS A 366 -10.86 -13.53 -14.57
N TRP A 367 -10.13 -12.60 -13.97
CA TRP A 367 -10.42 -12.15 -12.60
C TRP A 367 -11.81 -11.51 -12.47
N GLU A 368 -12.31 -10.82 -13.50
CA GLU A 368 -13.67 -10.27 -13.49
C GLU A 368 -14.71 -11.39 -13.57
N GLU A 369 -14.47 -12.43 -14.38
CA GLU A 369 -15.34 -13.63 -14.44
C GLU A 369 -15.43 -14.32 -13.07
N ILE A 370 -14.30 -14.45 -12.35
CA ILE A 370 -14.27 -15.02 -11.00
C ILE A 370 -15.20 -14.26 -10.05
N VAL A 371 -15.21 -12.91 -10.13
CA VAL A 371 -16.10 -12.09 -9.30
C VAL A 371 -17.56 -12.35 -9.66
N TYR A 372 -17.90 -12.30 -10.95
CA TYR A 372 -19.28 -12.52 -11.41
C TYR A 372 -19.79 -13.94 -11.13
N GLU A 373 -18.92 -14.96 -11.17
CA GLU A 373 -19.28 -16.34 -10.85
C GLU A 373 -19.52 -16.56 -9.35
N LYS A 374 -18.78 -15.84 -8.49
CA LYS A 374 -18.89 -15.96 -7.03
C LYS A 374 -20.04 -15.14 -6.45
N MET A 375 -20.38 -13.99 -7.06
CA MET A 375 -21.43 -13.11 -6.56
C MET A 375 -22.84 -13.66 -6.85
N PRO A 376 -23.78 -13.62 -5.89
CA PRO A 376 -25.17 -13.95 -6.15
C PRO A 376 -25.79 -13.03 -7.19
N LYS A 377 -26.48 -13.62 -8.18
CA LYS A 377 -26.97 -12.90 -9.36
C LYS A 377 -27.95 -11.78 -9.04
N ASP A 378 -28.74 -11.95 -7.99
CA ASP A 378 -29.71 -10.97 -7.46
C ASP A 378 -29.05 -9.80 -6.72
N ARG A 379 -27.76 -9.91 -6.37
CA ARG A 379 -26.97 -8.85 -5.74
C ARG A 379 -25.98 -8.17 -6.70
N ILE A 380 -26.09 -8.48 -8.00
CA ILE A 380 -25.38 -7.78 -9.07
C ILE A 380 -26.35 -6.76 -9.67
N ILE A 381 -26.11 -5.48 -9.38
CA ILE A 381 -27.00 -4.38 -9.79
C ILE A 381 -26.32 -3.49 -10.82
N ASP A 382 -27.12 -2.80 -11.63
CA ASP A 382 -26.62 -1.80 -12.57
C ASP A 382 -27.20 -0.42 -12.31
N PHE A 383 -26.86 0.54 -13.18
CA PHE A 383 -27.32 1.92 -13.08
C PHE A 383 -28.85 2.06 -13.06
N LYS A 384 -29.62 1.12 -13.67
CA LYS A 384 -31.08 1.19 -13.69
C LYS A 384 -31.66 0.92 -12.31
N ASN A 385 -31.13 -0.11 -11.63
CA ASN A 385 -31.56 -0.44 -10.26
C ASN A 385 -31.30 0.72 -9.30
N ILE A 386 -30.13 1.37 -9.43
CA ILE A 386 -29.74 2.51 -8.59
C ILE A 386 -30.60 3.74 -8.91
N LYS A 387 -30.87 4.00 -10.21
CA LYS A 387 -31.70 5.11 -10.65
C LYS A 387 -33.15 5.01 -10.17
N GLU A 388 -33.69 3.80 -10.06
CA GLU A 388 -35.06 3.57 -9.60
C GLU A 388 -35.25 3.83 -8.10
N ASN A 389 -34.27 3.45 -7.26
CA ASN A 389 -34.35 3.58 -5.80
C ASN A 389 -33.03 4.10 -5.21
N PRO A 390 -32.58 5.32 -5.54
CA PRO A 390 -31.27 5.84 -5.15
C PRO A 390 -31.01 5.86 -3.63
N GLU A 391 -32.06 6.06 -2.84
CA GLU A 391 -32.03 6.11 -1.38
C GLU A 391 -31.65 4.78 -0.71
N ASP A 392 -31.81 3.66 -1.41
CA ASP A 392 -31.48 2.33 -0.89
C ASP A 392 -29.97 2.08 -0.83
N TYR A 393 -29.16 2.89 -1.51
CA TYR A 393 -27.77 2.53 -1.81
C TYR A 393 -26.74 3.46 -1.16
N ILE A 394 -25.61 2.87 -0.80
CA ILE A 394 -24.34 3.54 -0.54
C ILE A 394 -23.36 3.05 -1.62
N LEU A 395 -22.91 3.92 -2.51
CA LEU A 395 -21.99 3.59 -3.60
C LEU A 395 -20.54 3.83 -3.16
N CYS A 396 -19.71 2.79 -3.15
CA CYS A 396 -18.27 2.92 -2.92
C CYS A 396 -17.56 3.30 -4.22
N PHE A 397 -17.75 4.54 -4.66
CA PHE A 397 -17.20 5.07 -5.92
C PHE A 397 -16.07 6.04 -5.64
N SER A 398 -14.99 5.89 -6.41
CA SER A 398 -13.91 6.87 -6.50
C SER A 398 -14.15 7.84 -7.65
N TYR A 399 -13.31 8.87 -7.76
CA TYR A 399 -13.27 9.76 -8.94
C TYR A 399 -13.33 9.02 -10.28
N TYR A 400 -12.64 7.88 -10.41
CA TYR A 400 -12.60 7.09 -11.66
C TYR A 400 -13.93 6.42 -12.02
N ASP A 401 -14.85 6.32 -11.06
CA ASP A 401 -16.17 5.71 -11.24
C ASP A 401 -17.25 6.75 -11.54
N PHE A 402 -16.95 8.04 -11.43
CA PHE A 402 -17.91 9.13 -11.67
C PHE A 402 -18.54 9.16 -13.06
N PRO A 403 -17.91 8.69 -14.16
CA PRO A 403 -18.61 8.54 -15.43
C PRO A 403 -19.90 7.72 -15.35
N ASN A 404 -19.98 6.76 -14.42
CA ASN A 404 -21.20 5.97 -14.19
C ASN A 404 -22.37 6.81 -13.64
N LEU A 405 -22.09 7.96 -13.02
CA LEU A 405 -23.12 8.87 -12.52
C LEU A 405 -23.94 9.50 -13.65
N ILE A 406 -23.39 9.57 -14.88
CA ILE A 406 -24.13 10.02 -16.06
C ILE A 406 -25.30 9.08 -16.35
N ASP A 407 -25.05 7.77 -16.25
CA ASP A 407 -26.07 6.74 -16.52
C ASP A 407 -27.08 6.64 -15.36
N ILE A 408 -26.59 6.70 -14.12
CA ILE A 408 -27.42 6.70 -12.91
C ILE A 408 -28.30 7.97 -12.88
N ASN A 409 -27.75 9.12 -13.28
CA ASN A 409 -28.38 10.43 -13.32
C ASN A 409 -29.12 10.79 -12.00
N PRO A 410 -28.39 10.87 -10.87
CA PRO A 410 -28.99 11.23 -9.59
C PRO A 410 -29.44 12.70 -9.58
N SER A 411 -30.49 13.01 -8.82
CA SER A 411 -31.01 14.37 -8.64
C SER A 411 -30.28 15.18 -7.56
N GLY A 412 -29.37 14.53 -6.82
CA GLY A 412 -28.66 15.05 -5.66
C GLY A 412 -28.25 13.90 -4.75
N GLY A 413 -27.49 14.22 -3.72
CA GLY A 413 -27.17 13.24 -2.68
C GLY A 413 -26.11 13.70 -1.70
N VAL A 414 -25.53 12.75 -0.99
CA VAL A 414 -24.40 12.98 -0.09
C VAL A 414 -23.15 12.34 -0.69
N TYR A 415 -22.07 13.11 -0.82
CA TYR A 415 -20.75 12.62 -1.18
C TYR A 415 -19.82 12.76 0.01
N ILE A 416 -19.29 11.64 0.49
CA ILE A 416 -18.39 11.58 1.65
C ILE A 416 -16.99 11.27 1.13
N TYR A 417 -16.11 12.27 1.17
CA TYR A 417 -14.69 12.09 0.91
C TYR A 417 -13.99 11.66 2.19
N SER A 418 -13.51 10.44 2.21
CA SER A 418 -13.02 9.74 3.39
C SER A 418 -11.59 9.22 3.16
N SER A 419 -10.84 9.93 2.31
CA SER A 419 -9.44 9.69 1.95
C SER A 419 -8.52 10.77 2.53
N CYS A 420 -7.20 10.60 2.37
CA CYS A 420 -6.22 11.57 2.84
C CYS A 420 -6.33 12.90 2.09
N GLU A 421 -5.80 13.95 2.72
CA GLU A 421 -5.75 15.29 2.11
C GLU A 421 -4.76 15.32 0.94
N ALA A 422 -4.94 16.29 0.03
CA ALA A 422 -4.05 16.41 -1.12
C ALA A 422 -2.66 16.85 -0.68
N PHE A 423 -1.65 16.03 -0.95
CA PHE A 423 -0.24 16.32 -0.62
C PHE A 423 0.53 16.99 -1.75
N ASN A 424 -0.04 17.04 -2.97
CA ASN A 424 0.61 17.63 -4.13
C ASN A 424 -0.39 18.33 -5.08
N GLU A 425 0.15 19.08 -6.05
CA GLU A 425 -0.64 19.86 -7.01
C GLU A 425 -1.54 18.99 -7.90
N GLU A 426 -1.13 17.76 -8.21
CA GLU A 426 -1.92 16.82 -9.02
C GLU A 426 -3.16 16.35 -8.26
N MET A 427 -3.02 15.99 -6.98
CA MET A 427 -4.15 15.68 -6.10
C MET A 427 -5.07 16.89 -5.92
N LEU A 428 -4.53 18.11 -5.86
CA LEU A 428 -5.34 19.33 -5.83
C LEU A 428 -6.12 19.55 -7.14
N ILE A 429 -5.53 19.21 -8.29
CA ILE A 429 -6.22 19.24 -9.58
C ILE A 429 -7.36 18.22 -9.59
N ASP A 430 -7.12 17.02 -9.08
CA ASP A 430 -8.14 15.98 -8.98
C ASP A 430 -9.27 16.37 -8.02
N HIS A 431 -8.96 17.02 -6.89
CA HIS A 431 -9.99 17.57 -5.99
C HIS A 431 -10.90 18.57 -6.71
N ARG A 432 -10.36 19.45 -7.56
CA ARG A 432 -11.20 20.36 -8.37
C ARG A 432 -12.07 19.63 -9.37
N LYS A 433 -11.56 18.55 -9.98
CA LYS A 433 -12.36 17.70 -10.89
C LYS A 433 -13.51 17.04 -10.11
N ILE A 434 -13.24 16.52 -8.91
CA ILE A 434 -14.25 15.96 -8.01
C ILE A 434 -15.32 17.00 -7.71
N GLU A 435 -14.94 18.21 -7.25
CA GLU A 435 -15.89 19.31 -6.97
C GLU A 435 -16.80 19.61 -8.16
N ASN A 436 -16.27 19.65 -9.38
CA ASN A 436 -17.06 19.88 -10.59
C ASN A 436 -18.10 18.78 -10.84
N TRP A 437 -17.72 17.50 -10.64
CA TRP A 437 -18.63 16.37 -10.79
C TRP A 437 -19.73 16.36 -9.73
N ILE A 438 -19.36 16.65 -8.49
CA ILE A 438 -20.31 16.76 -7.38
C ILE A 438 -21.28 17.91 -7.63
N ALA A 439 -20.80 19.08 -8.06
CA ALA A 439 -21.64 20.21 -8.40
C ALA A 439 -22.58 19.91 -9.58
N LEU A 440 -22.10 19.19 -10.60
CA LEU A 440 -22.90 18.79 -11.76
C LEU A 440 -24.15 17.98 -11.36
N PHE A 441 -24.03 17.14 -10.33
CA PHE A 441 -25.10 16.28 -9.85
C PHE A 441 -25.74 16.74 -8.53
N ASN A 442 -25.45 17.96 -8.07
CA ASN A 442 -25.99 18.55 -6.84
C ASN A 442 -25.77 17.70 -5.57
N PHE A 443 -24.59 17.11 -5.40
CA PHE A 443 -24.23 16.42 -4.16
C PHE A 443 -23.77 17.40 -3.07
N GLU A 444 -24.14 17.13 -1.83
CA GLU A 444 -23.54 17.74 -0.65
C GLU A 444 -22.24 17.01 -0.30
N ILE A 445 -21.13 17.75 -0.27
CA ILE A 445 -19.81 17.22 0.07
C ILE A 445 -19.66 17.17 1.60
N TYR A 446 -19.00 16.14 2.11
CA TYR A 446 -18.49 16.02 3.48
C TYR A 446 -17.07 15.44 3.44
N GLY A 447 -16.23 15.80 4.42
CA GLY A 447 -14.81 15.42 4.45
C GLY A 447 -13.86 16.45 3.85
N SER A 448 -12.55 16.25 4.08
CA SER A 448 -11.53 17.21 3.71
C SER A 448 -11.23 17.21 2.21
N LEU A 449 -11.55 18.30 1.51
CA LEU A 449 -11.19 18.53 0.11
C LEU A 449 -10.67 19.95 -0.06
N LYS A 450 -9.46 20.08 -0.61
CA LYS A 450 -8.81 21.36 -1.02
C LYS A 450 -8.87 22.46 0.06
N ASP A 451 -9.92 23.29 0.06
CA ASP A 451 -10.12 24.44 0.96
C ASP A 451 -11.09 24.13 2.12
N ARG A 452 -11.62 22.91 2.17
CA ARG A 452 -12.51 22.40 3.21
C ARG A 452 -11.73 21.43 4.07
N GLU A 453 -11.47 21.80 5.32
CA GLU A 453 -11.01 20.86 6.34
C GLU A 453 -12.23 20.34 7.09
N ASP A 454 -12.50 19.05 6.95
CA ASP A 454 -13.54 18.35 7.71
C ASP A 454 -12.96 17.01 8.18
N PRO A 455 -12.14 17.04 9.25
CA PRO A 455 -11.36 15.89 9.71
C PRO A 455 -12.24 14.81 10.37
N TYR A 456 -13.56 15.03 10.47
CA TYR A 456 -14.49 14.12 11.12
C TYR A 456 -14.84 12.91 10.26
N PHE A 457 -14.52 12.94 8.96
CA PHE A 457 -14.83 11.88 7.99
C PHE A 457 -13.59 11.12 7.50
N HIS A 458 -12.40 11.42 8.03
CA HIS A 458 -11.16 10.74 7.70
C HIS A 458 -10.37 10.42 8.97
N SER A 459 -9.59 9.34 8.91
CA SER A 459 -8.69 8.91 9.98
C SER A 459 -7.38 8.52 9.29
N SER A 460 -6.29 9.12 9.74
CA SER A 460 -4.98 8.94 9.10
C SER A 460 -4.48 7.50 9.27
N GLY A 461 -3.72 7.03 8.28
CA GLY A 461 -2.98 5.77 8.38
C GLY A 461 -1.75 5.85 9.27
N HIS A 462 -1.24 7.04 9.54
CA HIS A 462 0.06 7.24 10.20
C HIS A 462 -0.07 7.67 11.65
N ILE A 463 0.97 7.38 12.44
CA ILE A 463 1.05 7.74 13.84
C ILE A 463 1.08 9.26 14.03
N ILE A 464 0.33 9.72 15.03
CA ILE A 464 0.27 11.14 15.40
C ILE A 464 1.37 11.49 16.42
N GLY A 465 1.66 12.78 16.59
CA GLY A 465 2.78 13.25 17.42
C GLY A 465 2.80 12.70 18.84
N GLU A 466 1.66 12.72 19.54
CA GLU A 466 1.55 12.22 20.92
C GLU A 466 1.81 10.71 21.04
N ASP A 467 1.26 9.92 20.12
CA ASP A 467 1.44 8.46 20.10
C ASP A 467 2.87 8.09 19.65
N LEU A 468 3.48 8.88 18.77
CA LEU A 468 4.88 8.73 18.34
C LEU A 468 5.86 9.06 19.47
N GLU A 469 5.59 10.12 20.24
CA GLU A 469 6.36 10.48 21.44
C GLU A 469 6.30 9.32 22.46
N LEU A 470 5.10 8.78 22.73
CA LEU A 470 4.92 7.60 23.58
C LEU A 470 5.73 6.38 23.07
N LEU A 471 5.68 6.09 21.77
CA LEU A 471 6.42 4.98 21.17
C LEU A 471 7.93 5.13 21.42
N ILE A 472 8.50 6.31 21.11
CA ILE A 472 9.94 6.56 21.27
C ILE A 472 10.33 6.47 22.76
N GLU A 473 9.53 7.06 23.65
CA GLU A 473 9.79 7.07 25.09
C GLU A 473 9.72 5.68 25.75
N GLU A 474 8.80 4.82 25.31
CA GLU A 474 8.66 3.46 25.82
C GLU A 474 9.74 2.51 25.27
N VAL A 475 10.11 2.66 24.00
CA VAL A 475 11.10 1.79 23.33
C VAL A 475 12.53 2.10 23.78
N ARG A 476 12.86 3.38 23.97
CA ARG A 476 14.21 3.85 24.37
C ARG A 476 15.34 3.27 23.51
N PRO A 477 15.34 3.50 22.19
CA PRO A 477 16.40 3.01 21.33
C PRO A 477 17.73 3.71 21.62
N ARG A 478 18.86 3.05 21.33
CA ARG A 478 20.18 3.72 21.43
C ARG A 478 20.35 4.77 20.32
N PHE A 479 19.94 4.44 19.10
CA PHE A 479 19.90 5.33 17.94
C PHE A 479 18.49 5.39 17.36
N LEU A 480 18.00 6.60 17.11
CA LEU A 480 16.74 6.86 16.43
C LEU A 480 17.05 7.40 15.03
N ILE A 481 16.53 6.76 13.98
CA ILE A 481 16.64 7.20 12.59
C ILE A 481 15.23 7.53 12.09
N PRO A 482 14.84 8.82 12.09
CA PRO A 482 13.56 9.23 11.51
C PRO A 482 13.58 9.06 9.99
N VAL A 483 12.54 8.42 9.46
CA VAL A 483 12.33 8.21 8.02
C VAL A 483 10.89 8.54 7.65
N HIS A 484 10.57 8.58 6.36
CA HIS A 484 9.21 8.82 5.88
C HIS A 484 8.60 10.10 6.50
N THR A 485 9.42 11.15 6.57
CA THR A 485 9.14 12.42 7.26
C THR A 485 9.65 13.57 6.42
N GLU A 486 8.92 14.69 6.45
CA GLU A 486 9.34 15.93 5.80
C GLU A 486 10.43 16.66 6.60
N PRO A 487 11.27 17.50 5.97
CA PRO A 487 12.32 18.29 6.63
C PRO A 487 11.81 19.14 7.79
N GLU A 488 10.60 19.68 7.68
CA GLU A 488 9.97 20.57 8.64
C GLU A 488 9.72 19.87 9.98
N SER A 489 9.67 18.53 9.98
CA SER A 489 9.43 17.70 11.16
C SER A 489 10.69 17.38 11.96
N LYS A 490 11.89 17.77 11.51
CA LYS A 490 13.16 17.49 12.22
C LYS A 490 13.15 18.01 13.66
N GLU A 491 12.61 19.21 13.89
CA GLU A 491 12.51 19.82 15.23
C GLU A 491 11.75 18.94 16.23
N PHE A 492 10.77 18.14 15.79
CA PHE A 492 10.06 17.21 16.67
C PHE A 492 11.00 16.12 17.19
N PHE A 493 11.81 15.53 16.29
CA PHE A 493 12.72 14.44 16.63
C PHE A 493 13.93 14.92 17.43
N GLU A 494 14.42 16.13 17.18
CA GLU A 494 15.53 16.73 17.95
C GLU A 494 15.24 16.84 19.45
N ARG A 495 13.96 16.88 19.86
CA ARG A 495 13.56 16.86 21.28
C ARG A 495 13.99 15.60 22.03
N PHE A 496 14.24 14.49 21.31
CA PHE A 496 14.70 13.24 21.90
C PHE A 496 16.24 13.15 21.98
N ASP A 497 16.97 14.18 21.56
CA ASP A 497 18.42 14.20 21.66
C ASP A 497 18.86 14.25 23.13
N GLY A 498 19.75 13.33 23.51
CA GLY A 498 20.15 13.08 24.90
C GLY A 498 19.31 12.03 25.64
N PHE A 499 18.09 11.75 25.18
CA PHE A 499 17.34 10.54 25.57
C PHE A 499 17.77 9.33 24.73
N CYS A 500 17.92 9.55 23.43
CA CYS A 500 18.55 8.66 22.47
C CYS A 500 19.46 9.49 21.55
N LYS A 501 20.33 8.84 20.77
CA LYS A 501 21.10 9.55 19.73
C LYS A 501 20.27 9.61 18.45
N VAL A 502 19.76 10.79 18.12
CA VAL A 502 18.98 11.00 16.89
C VAL A 502 19.94 11.14 15.71
N VAL A 503 19.67 10.43 14.62
CA VAL A 503 20.52 10.39 13.42
C VAL A 503 19.66 10.73 12.22
N PHE A 504 19.84 11.94 11.69
CA PHE A 504 19.25 12.35 10.42
C PHE A 504 20.18 11.94 9.28
N LEU A 505 19.61 11.32 8.24
CA LEU A 505 20.35 10.85 7.07
C LEU A 505 19.74 11.46 5.80
N ASP A 506 20.59 11.87 4.88
CA ASP A 506 20.19 12.22 3.52
C ASP A 506 20.40 11.04 2.56
N LYS A 507 19.80 11.12 1.37
CA LYS A 507 19.90 10.06 0.34
C LYS A 507 21.37 9.69 0.07
N GLY A 508 21.67 8.40 0.26
CA GLY A 508 22.98 7.78 0.09
C GLY A 508 23.99 8.04 1.21
N ASP A 509 23.60 8.67 2.32
CA ASP A 509 24.44 8.69 3.52
C ASP A 509 24.64 7.28 4.07
N VAL A 510 25.72 7.09 4.83
CA VAL A 510 26.06 5.81 5.43
C VAL A 510 26.13 6.00 6.94
N PHE A 511 25.16 5.43 7.65
CA PHE A 511 25.25 5.27 9.09
C PHE A 511 25.92 3.93 9.40
N GLU A 512 27.03 3.95 10.13
CA GLU A 512 27.85 2.78 10.44
C GLU A 512 28.00 2.60 11.95
N ILE A 513 27.84 1.36 12.42
CA ILE A 513 27.95 0.97 13.84
C ILE A 513 28.90 -0.19 14.09
#